data_AF-A0A2J6SVW6-F1
#
_entry.id   AF-A0A2J6SVW6-F1
#
_cell.length_a   1.000
_cell.length_b   1.000
_cell.length_c   1.000
_cell.angle_alpha   90.00
_cell.angle_beta   90.00
_cell.angle_gamma   90.00
#
_symmetry.space_group_name_H-M   'P 1'
#
loop_
_entity.id
_entity.type
_entity.pdbx_description
1 polymer ?
#
loop_
_entity_poly.entity_id
_entity_poly.type
_entity_poly.pdbx_seq_one_letter_code
_entity_poly.pdbx_strand_id
1 'polypeptide(L)'
;NGVSDKQVANAVISWMNDTAKVTKFLNTATSFTGDEFTRQATIALNAEIDELNHKTILDTAFGQMAMIQAANDTLATQGTFQAVVDTLQSMVDSGPDTAQAQVDVINKNRCVNVLPNIDMYFAAAGSASIQAVRPTGCLEI
;
A
#
# COMPACT_ATOMS: atom_id res chain seq x y z
N ASN A 1 -19.03 -5.14 16.38
CA ASN A 1 -17.73 -4.97 15.69
C ASN A 1 -16.64 -5.39 16.66
N GLY A 2 -16.06 -6.59 16.50
CA GLY A 2 -15.17 -7.21 17.50
C GLY A 2 -13.78 -6.59 17.66
N VAL A 3 -13.62 -5.31 17.29
CA VAL A 3 -12.37 -4.55 17.26
C VAL A 3 -12.58 -3.28 18.08
N SER A 4 -11.67 -2.96 19.00
CA SER A 4 -11.73 -1.75 19.82
C SER A 4 -11.32 -0.49 19.04
N ASP A 5 -11.78 0.68 19.46
CA ASP A 5 -11.40 1.97 18.88
C ASP A 5 -9.87 2.18 18.86
N LYS A 6 -9.17 1.68 19.88
CA LYS A 6 -7.70 1.70 19.93
C LYS A 6 -7.08 0.83 18.82
N GLN A 7 -7.64 -0.35 18.55
CA GLN A 7 -7.16 -1.20 17.46
C GLN A 7 -7.45 -0.58 16.10
N VAL A 8 -8.60 0.09 15.94
CA VAL A 8 -8.92 0.84 14.71
C VAL A 8 -7.91 1.98 14.49
N ALA A 9 -7.71 2.84 15.50
CA ALA A 9 -6.76 3.95 15.40
C ALA A 9 -5.32 3.47 15.12
N ASN A 10 -4.88 2.40 15.79
CA ASN A 10 -3.58 1.80 15.53
C ASN A 10 -3.47 1.24 14.10
N ALA A 11 -4.50 0.58 13.59
CA ALA A 11 -4.50 0.04 12.24
C ALA A 11 -4.39 1.16 11.19
N VAL A 12 -5.11 2.27 11.36
CA VAL A 12 -4.99 3.44 10.47
C VAL A 12 -3.57 4.00 10.47
N ILE A 13 -2.99 4.25 11.64
CA ILE A 13 -1.65 4.84 11.75
C ILE A 13 -0.57 3.90 11.22
N SER A 14 -0.65 2.61 11.54
CA SER A 14 0.32 1.63 11.04
C SER A 14 0.22 1.48 9.52
N TRP A 15 -0.99 1.43 8.96
CA TRP A 15 -1.18 1.38 7.51
C TRP A 15 -0.64 2.63 6.82
N MET A 16 -0.87 3.82 7.36
CA MET A 16 -0.24 5.05 6.86
C MET A 16 1.30 4.93 6.87
N ASN A 17 1.89 4.38 7.94
CA ASN A 17 3.35 4.20 8.01
C ASN A 17 3.88 3.19 6.99
N ASP A 18 3.13 2.13 6.67
CA ASP A 18 3.53 1.16 5.66
C ASP A 18 3.47 1.76 4.25
N THR A 19 2.41 2.51 3.94
CA THR A 19 2.34 3.26 2.68
C THR A 19 3.51 4.25 2.54
N ALA A 20 4.02 4.80 3.66
CA ALA A 20 5.20 5.66 3.69
C ALA A 20 6.50 4.90 3.39
N LYS A 21 6.65 3.67 3.90
CA LYS A 21 7.82 2.81 3.59
C LYS A 21 7.83 2.43 2.11
N VAL A 22 6.69 1.99 1.57
CA VAL A 22 6.58 1.65 0.15
C VAL A 22 6.86 2.89 -0.70
N THR A 23 6.23 4.02 -0.39
CA THR A 23 6.48 5.31 -1.07
C THR A 23 7.95 5.69 -1.05
N LYS A 24 8.61 5.60 0.10
CA LYS A 24 10.03 5.96 0.22
C LYS A 24 10.86 5.13 -0.75
N PHE A 25 10.63 3.82 -0.81
CA PHE A 25 11.33 2.95 -1.75
C PHE A 25 11.03 3.33 -3.20
N LEU A 26 9.75 3.49 -3.58
CA LEU A 26 9.36 3.84 -4.95
C LEU A 26 10.00 5.15 -5.42
N ASN A 27 10.15 6.14 -4.53
CA ASN A 27 10.79 7.41 -4.85
C ASN A 27 12.32 7.32 -5.02
N THR A 28 12.96 6.26 -4.51
CA THR A 28 14.44 6.17 -4.49
C THR A 28 14.99 4.89 -5.11
N ALA A 29 14.14 4.01 -5.65
CA ALA A 29 14.52 2.67 -6.09
C ALA A 29 15.68 2.69 -7.10
N THR A 30 15.66 3.63 -8.06
CA THR A 30 16.70 3.75 -9.11
C THR A 30 18.04 4.30 -8.62
N SER A 31 18.12 4.77 -7.37
CA SER A 31 19.37 5.23 -6.75
C SER A 31 20.14 4.10 -6.05
N PHE A 32 19.49 2.97 -5.78
CA PHE A 32 20.12 1.83 -5.12
C PHE A 32 20.72 0.84 -6.12
N THR A 33 21.75 0.12 -5.69
CA THR A 33 22.41 -0.92 -6.49
C THR A 33 22.73 -2.13 -5.62
N GLY A 34 22.91 -3.30 -6.24
CA GLY A 34 23.29 -4.55 -5.56
C GLY A 34 22.41 -4.88 -4.35
N ASP A 35 23.04 -5.32 -3.27
CA ASP A 35 22.37 -5.78 -2.05
C ASP A 35 21.51 -4.69 -1.37
N GLU A 36 21.88 -3.41 -1.51
CA GLU A 36 21.10 -2.32 -0.93
C GLU A 36 19.75 -2.18 -1.63
N PHE A 37 19.71 -2.36 -2.97
CA PHE A 37 18.44 -2.39 -3.69
C PHE A 37 17.55 -3.52 -3.18
N THR A 38 18.07 -4.74 -3.15
CA THR A 38 17.31 -5.93 -2.69
C THR A 38 16.83 -5.75 -1.25
N ARG A 39 17.65 -5.17 -0.37
CA ARG A 39 17.26 -4.86 1.01
C ARG A 39 16.10 -3.86 1.07
N GLN A 40 16.17 -2.75 0.34
CA GLN A 40 15.12 -1.73 0.35
C GLN A 40 13.83 -2.23 -0.32
N ALA A 41 13.95 -3.00 -1.40
CA ALA A 41 12.82 -3.68 -2.04
C ALA A 41 12.13 -4.67 -1.08
N THR A 42 12.91 -5.42 -0.30
CA THR A 42 12.37 -6.35 0.71
C THR A 42 11.62 -5.61 1.83
N ILE A 43 12.12 -4.46 2.27
CA ILE A 43 11.43 -3.62 3.26
C ILE A 43 10.09 -3.12 2.69
N ALA A 44 10.07 -2.65 1.45
CA ALA A 44 8.84 -2.21 0.80
C ALA A 44 7.84 -3.37 0.60
N LEU A 45 8.32 -4.53 0.15
CA LEU A 45 7.50 -5.74 0.01
C LEU A 45 6.85 -6.14 1.34
N ASN A 46 7.63 -6.20 2.42
CA ASN A 46 7.11 -6.56 3.74
C ASN A 46 6.11 -5.53 4.26
N ALA A 47 6.35 -4.24 4.02
CA ALA A 47 5.39 -3.18 4.35
C ALA A 47 4.08 -3.37 3.58
N GLU A 48 4.17 -3.63 2.26
CA GLU A 48 2.98 -3.87 1.44
C GLU A 48 2.20 -5.11 1.90
N ILE A 49 2.88 -6.18 2.28
CA ILE A 49 2.20 -7.36 2.84
C ILE A 49 1.51 -7.02 4.17
N ASP A 50 2.12 -6.19 5.03
CA ASP A 50 1.55 -5.80 6.33
C ASP A 50 0.33 -4.87 6.18
N GLU A 51 0.25 -4.08 5.11
CA GLU A 51 -0.94 -3.28 4.77
C GLU A 51 -2.23 -4.17 4.70
N LEU A 52 -2.13 -5.43 4.25
CA LEU A 52 -3.26 -6.38 4.25
C LEU A 52 -3.73 -6.78 5.66
N ASN A 53 -2.82 -6.79 6.64
CA ASN A 53 -3.18 -7.06 8.04
C ASN A 53 -4.03 -5.91 8.59
N HIS A 54 -3.64 -4.66 8.31
CA HIS A 54 -4.41 -3.48 8.72
C HIS A 54 -5.76 -3.40 8.02
N LYS A 55 -5.80 -3.72 6.73
CA LYS A 55 -7.05 -3.87 5.99
C LYS A 55 -7.99 -4.86 6.67
N THR A 56 -7.51 -6.04 7.04
CA THR A 56 -8.32 -7.09 7.69
C THR A 56 -8.91 -6.63 9.02
N ILE A 57 -8.15 -5.87 9.82
CA ILE A 57 -8.64 -5.27 11.07
C ILE A 57 -9.79 -4.29 10.78
N LEU A 58 -9.62 -3.41 9.80
CA LEU A 58 -10.64 -2.42 9.46
C LEU A 58 -11.85 -3.03 8.74
N ASP A 59 -11.68 -4.09 7.94
CA ASP A 59 -12.79 -4.88 7.37
C ASP A 59 -13.67 -5.48 8.47
N THR A 60 -13.06 -6.00 9.54
CA THR A 60 -13.81 -6.55 10.68
C THR A 60 -14.67 -5.49 11.38
N ALA A 61 -14.24 -4.22 11.35
CA ALA A 61 -14.96 -3.11 11.97
C ALA A 61 -15.99 -2.46 11.04
N PHE A 62 -15.66 -2.31 9.75
CA PHE A 62 -16.37 -1.43 8.81
C PHE A 62 -16.78 -2.11 7.50
N GLY A 63 -16.49 -3.39 7.30
CA GLY A 63 -16.71 -4.12 6.04
C GLY A 63 -18.16 -4.22 5.56
N GLN A 64 -19.14 -3.86 6.40
CA GLN A 64 -20.55 -3.78 6.01
C GLN A 64 -20.94 -2.41 5.40
N MET A 65 -20.05 -1.42 5.45
CA MET A 65 -20.27 -0.13 4.81
C MET A 65 -20.08 -0.26 3.30
N ALA A 66 -21.04 0.25 2.51
CA ALA A 66 -21.02 0.14 1.05
C ALA A 66 -19.73 0.71 0.42
N MET A 67 -19.20 1.83 0.95
CA MET A 67 -17.93 2.40 0.49
C MET A 67 -16.73 1.46 0.75
N ILE A 68 -16.74 0.72 1.87
CA ILE A 68 -15.67 -0.24 2.19
C ILE A 68 -15.81 -1.50 1.36
N GLN A 69 -17.02 -1.94 1.05
CA GLN A 69 -17.22 -3.05 0.13
C GLN A 69 -16.69 -2.73 -1.27
N ALA A 70 -16.95 -1.52 -1.78
CA ALA A 70 -16.42 -1.06 -3.06
C ALA A 70 -14.88 -0.93 -3.04
N ALA A 71 -14.33 -0.38 -1.96
CA ALA A 71 -12.88 -0.28 -1.78
C ALA A 71 -12.23 -1.68 -1.72
N ASN A 72 -12.81 -2.59 -0.93
CA ASN A 72 -12.38 -3.96 -0.83
C ASN A 72 -12.44 -4.70 -2.17
N ASP A 73 -13.49 -4.49 -2.97
CA ASP A 73 -13.60 -5.11 -4.29
C ASP A 73 -12.45 -4.70 -5.21
N THR A 74 -12.09 -3.42 -5.21
CA THR A 74 -10.94 -2.91 -5.97
C THR A 74 -9.64 -3.50 -5.46
N LEU A 75 -9.41 -3.46 -4.14
CA LEU A 75 -8.15 -3.90 -3.53
C LEU A 75 -7.94 -5.42 -3.66
N ALA A 76 -8.93 -6.21 -3.25
CA ALA A 76 -8.83 -7.66 -3.12
C ALA A 76 -9.41 -8.42 -4.32
N THR A 77 -10.67 -8.16 -4.71
CA THR A 77 -11.34 -8.95 -5.76
C THR A 77 -10.73 -8.70 -7.13
N GLN A 78 -10.45 -7.43 -7.48
CA GLN A 78 -9.84 -7.06 -8.75
C GLN A 78 -8.32 -7.27 -8.77
N GLY A 79 -7.73 -7.69 -7.65
CA GLY A 79 -6.31 -8.06 -7.54
C GLY A 79 -5.33 -6.89 -7.58
N THR A 80 -5.78 -5.65 -7.41
CA THR A 80 -4.89 -4.47 -7.49
C THR A 80 -3.84 -4.46 -6.39
N PHE A 81 -4.17 -4.96 -5.18
CA PHE A 81 -3.20 -5.10 -4.10
C PHE A 81 -2.16 -6.18 -4.42
N GLN A 82 -2.61 -7.36 -4.86
CA GLN A 82 -1.73 -8.48 -5.19
C GLN A 82 -0.76 -8.13 -6.32
N ALA A 83 -1.20 -7.37 -7.32
CA ALA A 83 -0.32 -6.92 -8.41
C ALA A 83 0.87 -6.08 -7.91
N VAL A 84 0.70 -5.29 -6.83
CA VAL A 84 1.82 -4.54 -6.23
C VAL A 84 2.75 -5.48 -5.48
N VAL A 85 2.21 -6.39 -4.68
CA VAL A 85 2.99 -7.43 -3.97
C VAL A 85 3.84 -8.23 -4.96
N ASP A 86 3.23 -8.72 -6.04
CA ASP A 86 3.92 -9.51 -7.07
C ASP A 86 5.03 -8.71 -7.75
N THR A 87 4.79 -7.42 -8.03
CA THR A 87 5.80 -6.56 -8.65
C THR A 87 6.96 -6.25 -7.69
N LEU A 88 6.69 -5.99 -6.41
CA LEU A 88 7.73 -5.80 -5.39
C LEU A 88 8.53 -7.09 -5.14
N GLN A 89 7.87 -8.25 -5.13
CA GLN A 89 8.56 -9.55 -5.06
C GLN A 89 9.46 -9.75 -6.28
N SER A 90 8.96 -9.43 -7.49
CA SER A 90 9.78 -9.48 -8.69
C SER A 90 10.99 -8.56 -8.59
N MET A 91 10.87 -7.35 -8.02
CA MET A 91 12.01 -6.45 -7.78
C MET A 91 13.03 -7.08 -6.82
N VAL A 92 12.59 -7.73 -5.74
CA VAL A 92 13.48 -8.45 -4.82
C VAL A 92 14.26 -9.53 -5.55
N ASP A 93 13.60 -10.29 -6.42
CA ASP A 93 14.18 -11.43 -7.13
C ASP A 93 15.09 -11.02 -8.30
N SER A 94 14.73 -9.96 -9.04
CA SER A 94 15.44 -9.52 -10.25
C SER A 94 16.51 -8.46 -10.00
N GLY A 95 16.49 -7.78 -8.86
CA GLY A 95 17.44 -6.72 -8.55
C GLY A 95 17.18 -5.41 -9.33
N PRO A 96 18.14 -4.46 -9.32
CA PRO A 96 17.92 -3.07 -9.73
C PRO A 96 17.71 -2.85 -11.23
N ASP A 97 18.03 -3.82 -12.09
CA ASP A 97 18.04 -3.65 -13.55
C ASP A 97 16.67 -3.28 -14.13
N THR A 98 15.58 -3.73 -13.49
CA THR A 98 14.19 -3.49 -13.89
C THR A 98 13.49 -2.43 -13.05
N ALA A 99 14.22 -1.74 -12.16
CA ALA A 99 13.65 -0.88 -11.13
C ALA A 99 12.72 0.20 -11.68
N GLN A 100 13.15 0.96 -12.70
CA GLN A 100 12.35 2.07 -13.24
C GLN A 100 11.02 1.56 -13.81
N ALA A 101 11.06 0.53 -14.66
CA ALA A 101 9.87 0.00 -15.29
C ALA A 101 8.87 -0.58 -14.27
N GLN A 102 9.37 -1.27 -13.24
CA GLN A 102 8.54 -1.82 -12.16
C GLN A 102 7.97 -0.72 -11.25
N VAL A 103 8.73 0.33 -10.94
CA VAL A 103 8.24 1.51 -10.21
C VAL A 103 7.09 2.17 -10.98
N ASP A 104 7.23 2.35 -12.29
CA ASP A 104 6.17 2.94 -13.11
C ASP A 104 4.89 2.10 -13.10
N VAL A 105 5.03 0.77 -13.18
CA VAL A 105 3.90 -0.18 -13.07
C VAL A 105 3.23 -0.06 -11.70
N ILE A 106 4.02 -0.06 -10.62
CA ILE A 106 3.49 0.07 -9.26
C ILE A 106 2.79 1.41 -9.09
N ASN A 107 3.39 2.53 -9.51
CA ASN A 107 2.80 3.85 -9.36
C ASN A 107 1.47 3.97 -10.12
N LYS A 108 1.41 3.51 -11.38
CA LYS A 108 0.16 3.51 -12.18
C LYS A 108 -1.00 2.82 -11.46
N ASN A 109 -0.71 1.70 -10.80
CA ASN A 109 -1.72 0.98 -10.04
C ASN A 109 -1.99 1.62 -8.67
N ARG A 110 -0.95 1.90 -7.88
CA ARG A 110 -1.11 2.41 -6.51
C ARG A 110 -1.77 3.77 -6.47
N CYS A 111 -1.40 4.69 -7.35
CA CYS A 111 -1.88 6.06 -7.32
C CYS A 111 -3.38 6.15 -7.61
N VAL A 112 -3.89 5.28 -8.51
CA VAL A 112 -5.27 5.28 -8.98
C VAL A 112 -6.15 4.32 -8.19
N ASN A 113 -5.65 3.11 -7.91
CA ASN A 113 -6.46 2.03 -7.34
C ASN A 113 -6.16 1.82 -5.85
N VAL A 114 -4.89 1.66 -5.46
CA VAL A 114 -4.60 1.22 -4.08
C VAL A 114 -4.79 2.35 -3.07
N LEU A 115 -4.01 3.43 -3.20
CA LEU A 115 -3.95 4.51 -2.20
C LEU A 115 -5.30 5.23 -2.00
N PRO A 116 -6.08 5.59 -3.06
CA PRO A 116 -7.39 6.20 -2.85
C PRO A 116 -8.40 5.27 -2.14
N ASN A 117 -8.33 3.96 -2.38
CA ASN A 117 -9.20 3.02 -1.69
C ASN A 117 -8.76 2.81 -0.23
N ILE A 118 -7.46 2.90 0.08
CA ILE A 118 -6.97 2.98 1.47
C ILE A 118 -7.52 4.23 2.18
N ASP A 119 -7.53 5.39 1.50
CA ASP A 119 -8.09 6.63 2.06
C ASP A 119 -9.58 6.45 2.45
N MET A 120 -10.35 5.63 1.71
CA MET A 120 -11.73 5.29 2.09
C MET A 120 -11.81 4.53 3.40
N TYR A 121 -10.88 3.60 3.66
CA TYR A 121 -10.76 2.92 4.95
C TYR A 121 -10.45 3.90 6.08
N PHE A 122 -9.52 4.83 5.86
CA PHE A 122 -9.17 5.84 6.87
C PHE A 122 -10.35 6.78 7.15
N ALA A 123 -11.09 7.18 6.13
CA ALA A 123 -12.30 7.98 6.29
C ALA A 123 -13.39 7.23 7.07
N ALA A 124 -13.65 5.96 6.77
CA ALA A 124 -14.63 5.14 7.50
C ALA A 124 -14.24 4.93 8.97
N ALA A 125 -12.95 4.86 9.26
CA ALA A 125 -12.40 4.82 10.62
C ALA A 125 -12.44 6.17 11.35
N GLY A 126 -13.07 7.20 10.78
CA GLY A 126 -13.17 8.54 11.39
C GLY A 126 -11.89 9.38 11.28
N SER A 127 -10.94 8.96 10.45
CA SER A 127 -9.61 9.58 10.30
C SER A 127 -9.43 10.24 8.93
N ALA A 128 -10.46 10.97 8.44
CA ALA A 128 -10.46 11.56 7.10
C ALA A 128 -9.34 12.61 6.85
N SER A 129 -8.70 13.13 7.89
CA SER A 129 -7.50 13.99 7.78
C SER A 129 -6.20 13.21 7.59
N ILE A 130 -6.23 11.89 7.73
CA ILE A 130 -5.12 10.98 7.49
C ILE A 130 -5.31 10.41 6.09
N GLN A 131 -4.24 10.44 5.30
CA GLN A 131 -4.20 9.87 3.95
C GLN A 131 -3.03 8.92 3.83
N ALA A 132 -3.18 7.91 2.97
CA ALA A 132 -2.09 7.07 2.54
C ALA A 132 -1.00 7.94 1.91
N VAL A 133 0.27 7.67 2.23
CA VAL A 133 1.39 8.45 1.70
C VAL A 133 1.57 8.11 0.23
N ARG A 134 1.65 9.15 -0.62
CA ARG A 134 1.75 9.01 -2.07
C ARG A 134 3.20 9.20 -2.54
N PRO A 135 3.72 8.31 -3.43
CA PRO A 135 4.98 8.57 -4.11
C PRO A 135 4.88 9.80 -5.02
N THR A 136 6.03 10.44 -5.28
CA THR A 136 6.08 11.62 -6.16
C THR A 136 5.63 11.28 -7.57
N GLY A 137 5.81 10.03 -8.00
CA GLY A 137 5.29 9.52 -9.28
C GLY A 137 3.77 9.58 -9.42
N CYS A 138 3.00 9.74 -8.33
CA CYS A 138 1.56 9.99 -8.44
C CYS A 138 1.22 11.37 -9.01
N LEU A 139 2.15 12.33 -9.02
CA LEU A 139 1.93 13.66 -9.62
C LEU A 139 1.97 13.62 -11.15
N GLU A 140 2.44 12.52 -11.72
CA GLU A 140 2.68 12.34 -13.16
C GLU A 140 1.64 11.41 -13.80
N ILE A 141 0.62 10.99 -13.04
CA ILE A 141 -0.44 10.04 -13.45
C ILE A 141 -1.77 10.75 -13.65
#